data_AF-A0AAV0WFF5-F1
#
_entry.id   AF-A0AAV0WFF5-F1
#
_cell.length_a   1.000
_cell.length_b   1.000
_cell.length_c   1.000
_cell.angle_alpha   90.00
_cell.angle_beta   90.00
_cell.angle_gamma   90.00
#
_symmetry.space_group_name_H-M   'P 1'
#
loop_
_entity.id
_entity.type
_entity.pdbx_description
1 polymer ?
#
loop_
_entity_poly.entity_id
_entity_poly.type
_entity_poly.pdbx_seq_one_letter_code
_entity_poly.pdbx_strand_id
1 'polypeptide(L)'
;MNSSKTSNYVMFAGTADGILLPPFTVYKAKTISDSWRLGGPKGSRYASSQSGWFDSYSFDDWIKSIAIPYLKKLPGRKILIGDNLSSHISMESIKACKEHNISFVFLPANSTHFTQAPSHLMLPF
;
A
#
# COMPACT_ATOMS: atom_id res chain seq x y z
N MET A 1 -18.07 -8.45 24.37
CA MET A 1 -17.00 -8.31 23.35
C MET A 1 -17.31 -7.09 22.52
N ASN A 2 -16.59 -5.98 22.73
CA ASN A 2 -16.90 -4.72 22.06
C ASN A 2 -16.19 -4.69 20.70
N SER A 3 -16.96 -4.65 19.61
CA SER A 3 -16.51 -4.69 18.22
C SER A 3 -15.91 -3.35 17.77
N SER A 4 -14.85 -2.87 18.43
CA SER A 4 -14.23 -1.57 18.12
C SER A 4 -13.13 -1.64 17.05
N LYS A 5 -12.68 -2.84 16.66
CA LYS A 5 -11.64 -3.05 15.62
C LYS A 5 -12.25 -3.44 14.27
N THR A 6 -12.79 -2.48 13.53
CA THR A 6 -13.17 -2.73 12.13
C THR A 6 -12.04 -2.26 11.23
N SER A 7 -11.29 -3.21 10.66
CA SER A 7 -10.41 -2.94 9.52
C SER A 7 -11.29 -2.73 8.30
N ASN A 8 -11.05 -1.65 7.55
CA ASN A 8 -11.85 -1.36 6.36
C ASN A 8 -11.05 -1.59 5.09
N TYR A 9 -9.71 -1.49 5.18
CA TYR A 9 -8.85 -1.67 4.03
C TYR A 9 -7.53 -2.34 4.41
N VAL A 10 -7.06 -3.26 3.58
CA VAL A 10 -5.73 -3.88 3.69
C VAL A 10 -5.07 -3.89 2.32
N MET A 11 -3.95 -3.17 2.19
CA MET A 11 -3.11 -3.20 1.01
C MET A 11 -2.10 -4.34 1.10
N PHE A 12 -2.02 -5.11 0.02
CA PHE A 12 -0.94 -6.05 -0.23
C PHE A 12 -0.09 -5.58 -1.40
N ALA A 13 1.22 -5.82 -1.30
CA ALA A 13 2.16 -5.57 -2.38
C ALA A 13 3.11 -6.77 -2.47
N GLY A 14 3.49 -7.12 -3.70
CA GLY A 14 4.41 -8.20 -3.97
C GLY A 14 5.38 -7.82 -5.09
N THR A 15 6.55 -8.45 -5.09
CA THR A 15 7.52 -8.33 -6.16
C THR A 15 7.27 -9.38 -7.26
N ALA A 16 7.85 -9.17 -8.44
CA ALA A 16 7.72 -10.09 -9.57
C ALA A 16 8.32 -11.49 -9.31
N ASP A 17 9.29 -11.60 -8.40
CA ASP A 17 9.86 -12.86 -7.93
C ASP A 17 9.08 -13.51 -6.77
N GLY A 18 7.89 -12.97 -6.43
CA GLY A 18 6.95 -13.58 -5.49
C GLY A 18 7.17 -13.23 -4.02
N ILE A 19 8.01 -12.24 -3.70
CA ILE A 19 8.19 -11.78 -2.32
C ILE A 19 7.06 -10.82 -1.96
N LEU A 20 6.31 -11.16 -0.91
CA LEU A 20 5.30 -10.27 -0.34
C LEU A 20 5.95 -9.23 0.59
N LEU A 21 5.61 -7.97 0.36
CA LEU A 21 5.94 -6.89 1.29
C LEU A 21 4.98 -6.95 2.48
N PRO A 22 5.38 -6.40 3.65
CA PRO A 22 4.47 -6.32 4.79
C PRO A 22 3.16 -5.61 4.43
N PRO A 23 2.01 -6.12 4.90
CA PRO A 23 0.73 -5.51 4.57
C PRO A 23 0.54 -4.19 5.30
N PHE A 24 -0.26 -3.32 4.70
CA PHE A 24 -0.64 -2.02 5.25
C PHE A 24 -2.14 -1.99 5.51
N THR A 25 -2.53 -1.77 6.77
CA THR A 25 -3.92 -1.86 7.21
C THR A 25 -4.43 -0.50 7.64
N VAL A 26 -5.63 -0.13 7.16
CA VAL A 26 -6.35 1.09 7.58
C VAL A 26 -7.57 0.71 8.40
N TYR A 27 -7.59 1.19 9.64
CA TYR A 27 -8.76 1.11 10.52
C TYR A 27 -9.63 2.36 10.39
N LYS A 28 -10.95 2.17 10.42
CA LYS A 28 -11.88 3.30 10.54
C LYS A 28 -11.91 3.77 11.97
N ALA A 29 -11.11 4.79 12.27
CA ALA A 29 -10.98 5.35 13.60
C ALA A 29 -10.36 6.75 13.53
N LYS A 30 -10.62 7.56 14.57
CA LYS A 30 -9.95 8.86 14.73
C LYS A 30 -8.49 8.69 15.16
N THR A 31 -8.20 7.67 15.96
CA THR A 31 -6.86 7.32 16.42
C THR A 31 -6.74 5.80 16.49
N ILE A 32 -5.51 5.29 16.32
CA ILE A 32 -5.20 3.87 16.46
C ILE A 32 -4.61 3.60 17.84
N SER A 33 -5.11 2.57 18.52
CA SER A 33 -4.52 2.06 19.77
C SER A 33 -3.38 1.08 19.45
N ASP A 34 -2.30 1.11 20.24
CA ASP A 34 -1.18 0.18 20.08
C ASP A 34 -1.60 -1.28 20.23
N SER A 35 -2.63 -1.56 21.04
CA SER A 35 -3.22 -2.90 21.18
C SER A 35 -3.83 -3.44 19.87
N TRP A 36 -4.08 -2.59 18.87
CA TRP A 36 -4.62 -3.00 17.57
C TRP A 36 -3.54 -3.42 16.60
N ARG A 37 -2.28 -3.08 16.89
CA ARG A 37 -1.10 -3.43 16.10
C ARG A 37 -0.49 -4.77 16.52
N LEU A 38 -0.96 -5.34 17.64
CA LEU A 38 -0.45 -6.58 18.20
C LEU A 38 -0.94 -7.81 17.44
N GLY A 39 -0.04 -8.78 17.25
CA GLY A 39 -0.37 -10.10 16.71
C GLY A 39 -0.55 -10.18 15.19
N GLY A 40 -0.34 -9.09 14.45
CA GLY A 40 -0.36 -9.13 12.99
C GLY A 40 0.99 -9.50 12.37
N PRO A 41 1.06 -9.61 11.02
CA PRO A 41 2.26 -10.03 10.32
C PRO A 41 3.47 -9.15 10.63
N LYS A 42 4.67 -9.76 10.60
CA LYS A 42 5.91 -9.06 10.94
C LYS A 42 6.14 -7.89 9.97
N GLY A 43 6.39 -6.71 10.53
CA GLY A 43 6.65 -5.50 9.76
C GLY A 43 5.40 -4.82 9.19
N SER A 44 4.20 -5.31 9.50
CA SER A 44 2.95 -4.67 9.10
C SER A 44 2.87 -3.23 9.57
N ARG A 45 2.29 -2.39 8.72
CA ARG A 45 2.03 -0.98 9.01
C ARG A 45 0.54 -0.80 9.25
N TYR A 46 0.20 0.03 10.23
CA TYR A 46 -1.18 0.27 10.62
C TYR A 46 -1.45 1.76 10.71
N ALA A 47 -2.44 2.21 9.96
CA ALA A 47 -2.94 3.57 9.93
C ALA A 47 -4.41 3.61 10.36
N SER A 48 -4.90 4.82 10.65
CA SER A 48 -6.31 5.09 10.90
C SER A 48 -6.79 6.24 10.05
N SER A 49 -7.98 6.10 9.48
CA SER A 49 -8.69 7.16 8.78
C SER A 49 -10.11 7.28 9.34
N GLN A 50 -10.65 8.50 9.41
CA GLN A 50 -12.02 8.72 9.90
C GLN A 50 -13.06 8.05 8.99
N SER A 51 -12.79 8.02 7.69
CA SER A 51 -13.68 7.37 6.72
C SER A 51 -13.47 5.85 6.70
N GLY A 52 -12.25 5.40 7.02
CA GLY A 52 -11.79 4.02 6.88
C GLY A 52 -11.23 3.68 5.50
N TRP A 53 -11.37 4.59 4.53
CA TRP A 53 -10.88 4.39 3.18
C TRP A 53 -9.38 4.60 3.09
N PHE A 54 -8.78 3.95 2.10
CA PHE A 54 -7.41 4.22 1.70
C PHE A 54 -7.36 5.54 0.93
N ASP A 55 -6.54 6.47 1.38
CA ASP A 55 -6.41 7.81 0.82
C ASP A 55 -4.94 8.14 0.51
N SER A 56 -4.70 9.37 0.03
CA SER A 56 -3.35 9.82 -0.31
C SER A 56 -2.39 9.85 0.88
N TYR A 57 -2.89 10.15 2.08
CA TYR A 57 -2.08 10.10 3.30
C TYR A 57 -1.66 8.65 3.64
N SER A 58 -2.58 7.71 3.50
CA SER A 58 -2.32 6.28 3.68
C SER A 58 -1.30 5.78 2.66
N PHE A 59 -1.40 6.25 1.40
CA PHE A 59 -0.46 5.93 0.34
C PHE A 59 0.94 6.51 0.62
N ASP A 60 1.03 7.77 1.05
CA ASP A 60 2.29 8.41 1.42
C ASP A 60 2.98 7.68 2.58
N ASP A 61 2.23 7.25 3.60
CA ASP A 61 2.77 6.45 4.70
C ASP A 61 3.26 5.09 4.19
N TRP A 62 2.50 4.43 3.32
CA TRP A 62 2.93 3.17 2.72
C TRP A 62 4.23 3.30 1.91
N ILE A 63 4.34 4.34 1.07
CA ILE A 63 5.54 4.62 0.28
C ILE A 63 6.75 4.83 1.18
N LYS A 64 6.63 5.69 2.20
CA LYS A 64 7.73 6.08 3.08
C LYS A 64 8.12 4.94 4.05
N SER A 65 7.15 4.18 4.55
CA SER A 65 7.38 3.17 5.60
C SER A 65 7.67 1.77 5.07
N ILE A 66 7.17 1.40 3.89
CA ILE A 66 7.30 0.05 3.33
C ILE A 66 8.05 0.07 2.00
N ALA A 67 7.52 0.79 0.99
CA ALA A 67 8.01 0.65 -0.38
C ALA A 67 9.46 1.14 -0.54
N ILE A 68 9.78 2.37 -0.12
CA ILE A 68 11.13 2.94 -0.22
C ILE A 68 12.14 2.12 0.60
N PRO A 69 11.89 1.79 1.89
CA PRO A 69 12.83 0.99 2.67
C PRO A 69 13.12 -0.40 2.10
N TYR A 70 12.16 -1.00 1.40
CA TYR A 70 12.35 -2.26 0.70
C TYR A 70 13.14 -2.07 -0.59
N LEU A 71 12.65 -1.21 -1.50
CA LEU A 71 13.21 -1.02 -2.83
C LEU A 71 14.63 -0.43 -2.82
N LYS A 72 14.99 0.38 -1.81
CA LYS A 72 16.35 0.95 -1.71
C LYS A 72 17.43 -0.13 -1.53
N LYS A 73 17.07 -1.31 -1.02
CA LYS A 73 17.98 -2.44 -0.82
C LYS A 73 18.24 -3.22 -2.11
N LEU A 74 17.41 -3.03 -3.13
CA LEU A 74 17.50 -3.74 -4.39
C LEU A 74 18.39 -2.99 -5.39
N PRO A 75 19.22 -3.69 -6.17
CA PRO A 75 19.97 -3.10 -7.27
C PRO A 75 19.06 -2.80 -8.46
N GLY A 76 19.55 -1.96 -9.39
CA GLY A 76 18.88 -1.71 -10.66
C GLY A 76 17.67 -0.76 -10.60
N ARG A 77 16.92 -0.74 -11.70
CA ARG A 77 15.75 0.13 -11.89
C ARG A 77 14.56 -0.41 -11.10
N LYS A 78 13.89 0.45 -10.32
CA LYS A 78 12.72 0.08 -9.51
C LYS A 78 11.45 0.64 -10.12
N ILE A 79 10.44 -0.21 -10.26
CA ILE A 79 9.15 0.17 -10.83
C ILE A 79 8.06 -0.31 -9.86
N LEU A 80 7.20 0.62 -9.45
CA LEU A 80 5.95 0.32 -8.78
C LEU A 80 4.84 0.29 -9.83
N ILE A 81 4.13 -0.83 -9.89
CA ILE A 81 3.00 -1.05 -10.81
C ILE A 81 1.76 -1.19 -9.94
N GLY A 82 0.64 -0.60 -10.37
CA GLY A 82 -0.65 -0.87 -9.73
C GLY A 82 -1.82 -0.18 -10.43
N ASP A 83 -3.00 -0.67 -10.09
CA ASP A 83 -4.27 -0.13 -10.59
C ASP A 83 -4.69 1.09 -9.77
N ASN A 84 -5.27 2.08 -10.44
CA ASN A 84 -5.84 3.31 -9.86
C ASN A 84 -4.94 4.08 -8.87
N LEU A 85 -3.63 3.83 -8.87
CA LEU A 85 -2.64 4.49 -7.99
C LEU A 85 -2.66 6.02 -8.15
N SER A 86 -3.02 6.51 -9.33
CA SER A 86 -3.06 7.94 -9.65
C SER A 86 -4.09 8.70 -8.80
N SER A 87 -5.16 8.04 -8.33
CA SER A 87 -6.17 8.67 -7.48
C SER A 87 -5.68 8.92 -6.05
N HIS A 88 -4.63 8.22 -5.62
CA HIS A 88 -4.06 8.32 -4.27
C HIS A 88 -2.64 8.91 -4.26
N ILE A 89 -2.03 9.15 -5.41
CA ILE A 89 -0.67 9.66 -5.47
C ILE A 89 -0.62 11.14 -5.09
N SER A 90 0.20 11.48 -4.10
CA SER A 90 0.48 12.87 -3.75
C SER A 90 1.77 13.36 -4.42
N MET A 91 1.94 14.68 -4.48
CA MET A 91 3.21 15.28 -4.90
C MET A 91 4.38 14.89 -3.98
N GLU A 92 4.12 14.57 -2.71
CA GLU A 92 5.15 14.09 -1.80
C GLU A 92 5.61 12.67 -2.17
N SER A 93 4.67 11.77 -2.44
CA SER A 93 4.97 10.42 -2.93
C SER A 93 5.81 10.44 -4.20
N ILE A 94 5.46 11.31 -5.16
CA ILE A 94 6.21 11.45 -6.42
C ILE A 94 7.64 11.93 -6.14
N LYS A 95 7.80 12.97 -5.31
CA LYS A 95 9.13 13.51 -4.97
C LYS A 95 9.99 12.45 -4.27
N ALA A 96 9.44 11.80 -3.24
CA ALA A 96 10.14 10.77 -2.49
C ALA A 96 10.57 9.60 -3.40
N CYS A 97 9.69 9.14 -4.30
CA CYS A 97 10.05 8.08 -5.23
C CYS A 97 11.12 8.52 -6.24
N LYS A 98 11.03 9.76 -6.74
CA LYS A 98 12.03 10.32 -7.66
C LYS A 98 13.42 10.39 -7.02
N GLU A 99 13.52 10.83 -5.76
CA GLU A 99 14.78 10.88 -4.99
C GLU A 99 15.42 9.49 -4.84
N HIS A 100 14.62 8.43 -4.83
CA HIS A 100 15.07 7.05 -4.71
C HIS A 100 15.13 6.27 -6.03
N ASN A 101 15.02 6.95 -7.18
CA ASN A 101 15.00 6.33 -8.52
C ASN A 101 13.92 5.25 -8.68
N ILE A 102 12.75 5.48 -8.11
CA ILE A 102 11.56 4.62 -8.21
C ILE A 102 10.59 5.25 -9.21
N SER A 103 10.24 4.51 -10.27
CA SER A 103 9.25 4.92 -11.27
C SER A 103 7.88 4.31 -10.97
N PHE A 104 6.80 4.99 -11.39
CA PHE A 104 5.44 4.46 -11.35
C PHE A 104 4.96 4.06 -12.73
N VAL A 105 4.24 2.94 -12.80
CA VAL A 105 3.47 2.53 -13.98
C VAL A 105 2.03 2.33 -13.53
N PHE A 106 1.13 3.09 -14.15
CA PHE A 106 -0.30 3.01 -13.90
C PHE A 106 -0.92 2.05 -14.91
N LEU A 107 -1.70 1.09 -14.43
CA LEU A 107 -2.53 0.29 -15.33
C LEU A 107 -3.64 1.18 -15.90
N PRO A 108 -3.99 1.04 -17.19
CA PRO A 108 -5.06 1.82 -17.78
C PRO A 108 -6.39 1.54 -17.07
N ALA A 109 -7.16 2.60 -16.83
CA ALA A 109 -8.45 2.52 -16.15
C ALA A 109 -9.39 1.50 -16.84
N ASN A 110 -10.15 0.74 -16.05
CA ASN A 110 -11.08 -0.30 -16.51
C ASN A 110 -10.44 -1.48 -17.29
N SER A 111 -9.13 -1.71 -17.14
CA SER A 111 -8.47 -2.89 -17.72
C SER A 111 -8.53 -4.14 -16.85
N THR A 112 -9.25 -4.09 -15.72
CA THR A 112 -9.39 -5.19 -14.75
C THR A 112 -9.84 -6.50 -15.40
N HIS A 113 -10.71 -6.43 -16.43
CA HIS A 113 -11.19 -7.60 -17.17
C HIS A 113 -10.16 -8.20 -18.16
N PHE A 114 -9.06 -7.50 -18.45
CA PHE A 114 -8.03 -7.93 -19.42
C PHE A 114 -6.66 -8.19 -18.78
N THR A 115 -6.33 -7.53 -17.68
CA THR A 115 -4.99 -7.59 -17.05
C THR A 115 -4.97 -8.39 -15.74
N GLN A 116 -6.12 -8.86 -15.27
CA GLN A 116 -6.24 -9.67 -14.07
C GLN A 116 -6.28 -11.18 -14.43
N ALA A 117 -5.14 -11.86 -14.31
CA ALA A 117 -5.10 -13.32 -14.42
C ALA A 117 -5.73 -13.99 -13.18
N PRO A 118 -6.29 -15.23 -13.26
CA PRO A 118 -6.95 -15.91 -12.13
C PRO A 118 -6.04 -16.23 -10.93
N SER A 119 -4.76 -15.91 -11.00
CA SER A 119 -3.79 -16.15 -9.93
C SER A 119 -2.57 -15.22 -10.09
N HIS A 120 -2.60 -14.02 -9.50
CA HIS A 120 -1.49 -13.31 -8.83
C HIS A 120 -1.86 -11.83 -8.58
N LEU A 121 -1.41 -11.31 -7.43
CA LEU A 121 -1.69 -9.99 -6.81
C LEU A 121 -1.89 -8.77 -7.75
N MET A 122 -3.04 -8.10 -7.60
CA MET A 122 -3.20 -6.71 -7.11
C MET A 122 -4.68 -6.29 -7.24
N LEU A 123 -5.29 -5.83 -6.15
CA LEU A 123 -6.50 -4.99 -6.16
C LEU A 123 -6.44 -4.01 -4.99
N PRO A 124 -6.42 -2.70 -5.25
CA PRO A 124 -6.97 -1.72 -4.32
C PRO A 124 -8.49 -1.58 -4.59
N PHE A 125 -9.32 -1.76 -3.56
CA PHE A 125 -10.68 -1.20 -3.49
C PHE A 125 -10.76 -0.06 -2.49
#